data_AF-A0A954MZU7-F1
#
_entry.id   AF-A0A954MZU7-F1
#
_cell.length_a   1.000
_cell.length_b   1.000
_cell.length_c   1.000
_cell.angle_alpha   90.00
_cell.angle_beta   90.00
_cell.angle_gamma   90.00
#
_symmetry.space_group_name_H-M   'P 1'
#
loop_
_entity.id
_entity.type
_entity.pdbx_description
1 polymer ?
#
loop_
_entity_poly.entity_id
_entity_poly.type
_entity_poly.pdbx_seq_one_letter_code
_entity_poly.pdbx_strand_id
1 'polypeptide(L)'
;LIATGFNRNHRANSEGGILDEEYLAEYAADRVETTCTVWLGVTMMCGRCHDHKYDPFSQKDYYQLFAFFNSVPERGKVFKIGNTPPLVRAPTQEQEQKLAGLDQQIQSHQDLLQQKRGEWQAALREWTKANSSLKEEIDWSPTDGLNFVASFDKPVENLVPPPKHGKPFFEDPLKDVMSDVRETTAQPIPGVVGKGVFIDGNGAINLGDVGNFDFLSRFTYSFWVKFPEDAQGVILARMKDDDALSGLSFVLSPEKKLQLNFVSRWLDDALRIETVDPLIPNQWQHIVVTYDATRMASGVQCILNGKKQPMKTLLDELLQTFKTNEPVRLGLAHSSFPPFKGEIDEVRAYDKVLSPAEIRVLGVPQSISAIAGLAENDRTSDQTHKLEQWYLENQSAEEIRKSWLTLRDLHKQRGLLLATVPTVMTMQENPEPTETHILVRGQYDNPGAQVSRGVPAQLSAMRAESPPNRFDLAKWLVDPQNPLTARVAVNRFWQMYFGQGIVKTVDDFGSQGEWPTHPDLLDWLATEFVESGWNVKQLQRL
;
A
#
# COMPACT_ATOMS: atom_id res chain seq x y z
N LEU A 1 10.20 6.42 14.18
CA LEU A 1 9.08 6.81 13.29
C LEU A 1 7.76 6.96 14.04
N ILE A 2 7.27 5.97 14.80
CA ILE A 2 5.96 6.05 15.50
C ILE A 2 5.76 7.37 16.28
N ALA A 3 6.75 7.81 17.07
CA ALA A 3 6.67 9.07 17.83
C ALA A 3 6.36 10.32 16.98
N THR A 4 6.76 10.33 15.70
CA THR A 4 6.46 11.43 14.78
C THR A 4 4.98 11.53 14.42
N GLY A 5 4.18 10.51 14.72
CA GLY A 5 2.72 10.54 14.60
C GLY A 5 2.07 11.67 15.42
N PHE A 6 2.75 12.15 16.47
CA PHE A 6 2.38 13.38 17.19
C PHE A 6 2.13 14.56 16.22
N ASN A 7 3.06 14.82 15.31
CA ASN A 7 2.98 15.88 14.31
C ASN A 7 2.12 15.52 13.08
N ARG A 8 1.53 14.32 13.05
CA ARG A 8 0.58 13.87 12.03
C ARG A 8 -0.87 13.98 12.48
N ASN A 9 -1.10 14.25 13.77
CA ASN A 9 -2.43 14.50 14.34
C ASN A 9 -2.80 15.99 14.29
N HIS A 10 -2.56 16.64 13.15
CA HIS A 10 -2.97 18.03 12.91
C HIS A 10 -4.35 18.07 12.24
N ARG A 11 -4.93 19.27 12.13
CA ARG A 11 -6.14 19.47 11.32
C ARG A 11 -5.84 19.08 9.88
N ALA A 12 -6.67 18.23 9.30
CA ALA A 12 -6.47 17.72 7.95
C ALA A 12 -7.75 17.81 7.13
N ASN A 13 -7.61 17.97 5.81
CA ASN A 13 -8.73 18.10 4.90
C ASN A 13 -8.77 16.99 3.84
N SER A 14 -9.95 16.40 3.65
CA SER A 14 -10.24 15.36 2.64
C SER A 14 -11.22 15.85 1.56
N GLU A 15 -11.59 17.13 1.57
CA GLU A 15 -12.54 17.72 0.62
C GLU A 15 -11.91 17.89 -0.76
N GLY A 16 -12.74 17.79 -1.80
CA GLY A 16 -12.34 18.13 -3.17
C GLY A 16 -12.30 19.64 -3.36
N GLY A 17 -11.39 20.12 -4.22
CA GLY A 17 -11.25 21.54 -4.54
C GLY A 17 -10.33 22.34 -3.61
N ILE A 18 -9.67 21.68 -2.65
CA ILE A 18 -8.56 22.30 -1.91
C ILE A 18 -7.37 22.53 -2.83
N LEU A 19 -6.54 23.51 -2.48
CA LEU A 19 -5.24 23.72 -3.11
C LEU A 19 -4.19 22.98 -2.29
N ASP A 20 -3.57 21.96 -2.90
CA ASP A 20 -2.65 21.06 -2.21
C ASP A 20 -1.47 21.81 -1.59
N GLU A 21 -0.91 22.80 -2.29
CA GLU A 21 0.22 23.61 -1.83
C GLU A 21 -0.14 24.50 -0.64
N GLU A 22 -1.37 25.04 -0.60
CA GLU A 22 -1.87 25.82 0.53
C GLU A 22 -1.94 24.94 1.78
N TYR A 23 -2.57 23.77 1.67
CA TYR A 23 -2.72 22.85 2.80
C TYR A 23 -1.38 22.25 3.26
N LEU A 24 -0.44 21.97 2.35
CA LEU A 24 0.91 21.57 2.74
C LEU A 24 1.60 22.66 3.59
N ALA A 25 1.43 23.94 3.20
CA ALA A 25 1.96 25.05 3.97
C ALA A 25 1.26 25.21 5.34
N GLU A 26 -0.07 25.07 5.40
CA GLU A 26 -0.82 25.09 6.67
C GLU A 26 -0.42 23.94 7.59
N TYR A 27 -0.22 22.73 7.07
CA TYR A 27 0.19 21.57 7.86
C TYR A 27 1.60 21.76 8.42
N ALA A 28 2.54 22.28 7.61
CA ALA A 28 3.87 22.58 8.10
C ALA A 28 3.84 23.70 9.16
N ALA A 29 3.01 24.73 8.99
CA ALA A 29 2.81 25.79 9.97
C ALA A 29 2.26 25.27 11.31
N ASP A 30 1.20 24.46 11.29
CA ASP A 30 0.61 23.83 12.48
C ASP A 30 1.62 22.96 13.23
N ARG A 31 2.49 22.24 12.50
CA ARG A 31 3.55 21.43 13.11
C ARG A 31 4.65 22.27 13.76
N VAL A 32 5.02 23.40 13.16
CA VAL A 32 5.95 24.36 13.77
C VAL A 32 5.35 24.91 15.05
N GLU A 33 4.10 25.37 15.00
CA GLU A 33 3.37 25.89 16.16
C GLU A 33 3.29 24.84 17.27
N THR A 34 2.76 23.66 16.95
CA THR A 34 2.60 22.56 17.89
C THR A 34 3.93 22.17 18.51
N THR A 35 5.00 22.07 17.71
CA THR A 35 6.32 21.72 18.23
C THR A 35 6.85 22.81 19.17
N CYS A 36 6.77 24.08 18.77
CA CYS A 36 7.27 25.20 19.58
C CYS A 36 6.48 25.36 20.88
N THR A 37 5.16 25.32 20.82
CA THR A 37 4.29 25.49 21.99
C THR A 37 4.40 24.31 22.96
N VAL A 38 4.37 23.07 22.45
CA VAL A 38 4.35 21.88 23.31
C VAL A 38 5.73 21.57 23.89
N TRP A 39 6.79 21.65 23.08
CA TRP A 39 8.13 21.22 23.49
C TRP A 39 9.04 22.35 23.93
N LEU A 40 8.85 23.57 23.42
CA LEU A 40 9.70 24.72 23.76
C LEU A 40 8.95 25.75 24.62
N GLY A 41 7.62 25.67 24.72
CA GLY A 41 6.83 26.65 25.43
C GLY A 41 7.03 28.05 24.90
N VAL A 42 7.23 28.22 23.59
CA VAL A 42 7.40 29.56 22.98
C VAL A 42 6.42 29.74 21.84
N THR A 43 5.93 30.97 21.69
CA THR A 43 5.01 31.32 20.61
C THR A 43 5.82 31.79 19.39
N MET A 44 5.74 31.04 18.28
CA MET A 44 6.48 31.33 17.05
C MET A 44 5.56 31.80 15.90
N MET A 45 4.24 31.86 16.12
CA MET A 45 3.26 32.08 15.06
C MET A 45 3.38 33.44 14.37
N CYS A 46 3.83 34.50 15.07
CA CYS A 46 4.11 35.79 14.41
C CYS A 46 5.16 35.65 13.29
N GLY A 47 6.14 34.76 13.50
CA GLY A 47 7.20 34.36 12.56
C GLY A 47 6.69 33.87 11.21
N ARG A 48 5.41 33.52 11.10
CA ARG A 48 4.79 33.17 9.82
C ARG A 48 4.78 34.35 8.85
N CYS A 49 4.50 35.56 9.35
CA CYS A 49 4.29 36.74 8.52
C CYS A 49 5.40 37.79 8.64
N HIS A 50 6.02 37.91 9.81
CA HIS A 50 7.07 38.89 10.13
C HIS A 50 7.91 38.42 11.33
N ASP A 51 8.97 39.16 11.69
CA ASP A 51 9.75 38.86 12.90
C ASP A 51 8.87 38.88 14.15
N HIS A 52 9.15 38.02 15.12
CA HIS A 52 8.36 37.97 16.34
C HIS A 52 8.39 39.32 17.07
N LYS A 53 7.23 39.75 17.59
CA LYS A 53 7.04 41.13 18.07
C LYS A 53 7.83 41.43 19.35
N TYR A 54 7.98 40.45 20.24
CA TYR A 54 8.54 40.63 21.58
C TYR A 54 9.76 39.75 21.82
N ASP A 55 9.63 38.44 21.60
CA ASP A 55 10.75 37.50 21.66
C ASP A 55 11.71 37.66 20.49
N PRO A 56 13.01 37.36 20.67
CA PRO A 56 14.06 37.64 19.70
C PRO A 56 14.12 36.61 18.56
N PHE A 57 12.97 36.16 18.05
CA PHE A 57 12.88 35.19 16.96
C PHE A 57 12.59 35.90 15.63
N SER A 58 13.42 35.64 14.61
CA SER A 58 13.19 36.18 13.28
C SER A 58 12.18 35.35 12.48
N GLN A 59 11.62 35.95 11.43
CA GLN A 59 10.84 35.24 10.42
C GLN A 59 11.65 34.10 9.82
N LYS A 60 12.96 34.32 9.63
CA LYS A 60 13.87 33.29 9.12
C LYS A 60 13.92 32.08 10.06
N ASP A 61 14.07 32.29 11.38
CA ASP A 61 14.10 31.20 12.36
C ASP A 61 12.83 30.32 12.29
N TYR A 62 11.66 30.94 12.10
CA TYR A 62 10.40 30.23 11.87
C TYR A 62 10.45 29.35 10.61
N TYR A 63 10.88 29.89 9.46
CA TYR A 63 10.92 29.11 8.22
C TYR A 63 12.04 28.05 8.20
N GLN A 64 13.10 28.22 9.01
CA GLN A 64 14.10 27.17 9.21
C GLN A 64 13.53 25.97 9.96
N LEU A 65 12.65 26.20 10.95
CA LEU A 65 11.88 25.12 11.59
C LEU A 65 10.85 24.52 10.63
N PHE A 66 10.12 25.36 9.89
CA PHE A 66 9.15 24.95 8.88
C PHE A 66 9.75 23.97 7.87
N ALA A 67 10.99 24.21 7.43
CA ALA A 67 11.69 23.35 6.47
C ALA A 67 11.89 21.89 6.95
N PHE A 68 11.85 21.62 8.27
CA PHE A 68 11.85 20.24 8.77
C PHE A 68 10.51 19.55 8.53
N PHE A 69 9.40 20.29 8.63
CA PHE A 69 8.03 19.78 8.52
C PHE A 69 7.45 19.82 7.10
N ASN A 70 8.04 20.62 6.21
CA ASN A 70 7.69 20.73 4.79
C ASN A 70 8.20 19.55 3.92
N SER A 71 8.98 18.65 4.51
CA SER A 71 9.67 17.57 3.78
C SER A 71 9.10 16.18 4.10
N VAL A 72 7.80 16.04 3.92
CA VAL A 72 7.06 14.78 4.12
C VAL A 72 6.38 14.42 2.78
N PRO A 73 6.33 13.13 2.37
CA PRO A 73 5.69 12.72 1.12
C PRO A 73 4.16 12.75 1.26
N GLU A 74 3.62 13.94 1.45
CA GLU A 74 2.20 14.27 1.57
C GLU A 74 1.77 15.13 0.38
N ARG A 75 0.47 15.18 0.14
CA ARG A 75 -0.13 15.91 -0.99
C ARG A 75 -1.10 17.01 -0.54
N GLY A 76 -1.08 17.43 0.73
CA GLY A 76 -2.06 18.41 1.24
C GLY A 76 -3.48 17.85 1.47
N LYS A 77 -3.86 16.77 0.78
CA LYS A 77 -5.13 16.05 0.94
C LYS A 77 -4.97 14.76 1.77
N VAL A 78 -5.90 14.49 2.68
CA VAL A 78 -5.93 13.25 3.48
C VAL A 78 -7.08 12.32 3.11
N PHE A 79 -6.94 11.06 3.51
CA PHE A 79 -7.97 10.05 3.37
C PHE A 79 -9.13 10.34 4.32
N LYS A 80 -10.36 10.38 3.78
CA LYS A 80 -11.59 10.57 4.57
C LYS A 80 -11.82 9.47 5.61
N ILE A 81 -11.42 8.24 5.28
CA ILE A 81 -11.61 7.05 6.13
C ILE A 81 -10.24 6.40 6.39
N GLY A 82 -9.88 6.23 7.66
CA GLY A 82 -8.65 5.57 8.09
C GLY A 82 -7.40 6.45 7.98
N ASN A 83 -6.23 5.85 8.19
CA ASN A 83 -4.96 6.56 8.23
C ASN A 83 -4.46 6.93 6.83
N THR A 84 -3.88 8.12 6.71
CA THR A 84 -3.24 8.61 5.48
C THR A 84 -1.74 8.31 5.51
N PRO A 85 -1.15 7.80 4.42
CA PRO A 85 0.29 7.64 4.27
C PRO A 85 1.09 8.96 4.49
N PRO A 86 2.40 8.88 4.74
CA PRO A 86 3.14 7.68 5.17
C PRO A 86 2.68 7.11 6.51
N LEU A 87 2.61 5.79 6.59
CA LEU A 87 2.15 5.04 7.75
C LEU A 87 3.08 3.88 8.07
N VAL A 88 3.13 3.48 9.34
CA VAL A 88 3.83 2.27 9.79
C VAL A 88 2.86 1.38 10.55
N ARG A 89 3.14 0.07 10.54
CA ARG A 89 2.43 -0.89 11.39
C ARG A 89 2.89 -0.72 12.83
N ALA A 90 1.95 -0.72 13.77
CA ALA A 90 2.21 -0.58 15.20
C ALA A 90 1.53 -1.74 15.96
N PRO A 91 2.05 -2.98 15.84
CA PRO A 91 1.45 -4.13 16.51
C PRO A 91 1.42 -3.95 18.03
N THR A 92 0.41 -4.51 18.68
CA THR A 92 0.42 -4.64 20.15
C THR A 92 1.49 -5.65 20.57
N GLN A 93 1.93 -5.61 21.82
CA GLN A 93 2.89 -6.58 22.36
C GLN A 93 2.41 -8.04 22.18
N GLU A 94 1.10 -8.29 22.33
CA GLU A 94 0.51 -9.61 22.07
C GLU A 94 0.60 -9.99 20.58
N GLN A 95 0.33 -9.06 19.67
CA GLN A 95 0.46 -9.29 18.23
C GLN A 95 1.92 -9.53 17.83
N GLU A 96 2.88 -8.79 18.40
CA GLU A 96 4.32 -9.01 18.19
C GLU A 96 4.75 -10.42 18.62
N GLN A 97 4.31 -10.87 19.79
CA GLN A 97 4.60 -12.22 20.28
C GLN A 97 4.01 -13.31 19.37
N LYS A 98 2.76 -13.14 18.93
CA LYS A 98 2.12 -14.07 17.99
C LYS A 98 2.83 -14.09 16.64
N LEU A 99 3.21 -12.93 16.10
CA LEU A 99 3.97 -12.84 14.86
C LEU A 99 5.33 -13.54 14.98
N ALA A 100 6.06 -13.29 16.07
CA ALA A 100 7.34 -13.95 16.33
C ALA A 100 7.20 -15.48 16.44
N GLY A 101 6.14 -15.96 17.11
CA GLY A 101 5.85 -17.39 17.22
C GLY A 101 5.49 -18.04 15.87
N LEU A 102 4.78 -17.34 15.00
CA LEU A 102 4.51 -17.78 13.62
C LEU A 102 5.79 -17.79 12.79
N ASP A 103 6.62 -16.74 12.89
CA ASP A 103 7.89 -16.61 12.18
C ASP A 103 8.86 -17.75 12.55
N GLN A 104 8.93 -18.11 13.83
CA GLN A 104 9.74 -19.23 14.29
C GLN A 104 9.26 -20.57 13.71
N GLN A 105 7.94 -20.82 13.67
CA GLN A 105 7.39 -22.05 13.09
C GLN A 105 7.59 -22.11 11.58
N ILE A 106 7.38 -20.99 10.88
CA ILE A 106 7.67 -20.86 9.44
C ILE A 106 9.13 -21.23 9.17
N GLN A 107 10.06 -20.64 9.92
CA GLN A 107 11.49 -20.92 9.76
C GLN A 107 11.80 -22.40 10.01
N SER A 108 11.25 -22.99 11.08
CA SER A 108 11.47 -24.41 11.38
C SER A 108 11.00 -25.35 10.26
N HIS A 109 9.87 -25.07 9.64
CA HIS A 109 9.35 -25.88 8.53
C HIS A 109 10.12 -25.64 7.21
N GLN A 110 10.58 -24.41 6.97
CA GLN A 110 11.49 -24.09 5.86
C GLN A 110 12.81 -24.83 6.00
N ASP A 111 13.41 -24.84 7.20
CA ASP A 111 14.67 -25.53 7.48
C ASP A 111 14.54 -27.04 7.27
N LEU A 112 13.43 -27.66 7.72
CA LEU A 112 13.16 -29.09 7.49
C LEU A 112 13.09 -29.43 5.99
N LEU A 113 12.33 -28.64 5.21
CA LEU A 113 12.17 -28.84 3.77
C LEU A 113 13.50 -28.65 3.02
N GLN A 114 14.32 -27.70 3.46
CA GLN A 114 15.64 -27.44 2.91
C GLN A 114 16.64 -28.54 3.28
N GLN A 115 16.63 -29.02 4.53
CA GLN A 115 17.46 -30.14 5.00
C GLN A 115 17.17 -31.42 4.21
N LYS A 116 15.88 -31.70 3.96
CA LYS A 116 15.41 -32.87 3.21
C LYS A 116 15.37 -32.65 1.70
N ARG A 117 15.91 -31.55 1.18
CA ARG A 117 15.84 -31.20 -0.24
C ARG A 117 16.39 -32.28 -1.17
N GLY A 118 17.56 -32.83 -0.84
CA GLY A 118 18.15 -33.91 -1.63
C GLY A 118 17.26 -35.16 -1.69
N GLU A 119 16.61 -35.50 -0.57
CA GLU A 119 15.71 -36.65 -0.43
C GLU A 119 14.48 -36.51 -1.33
N TRP A 120 13.71 -35.42 -1.18
CA TRP A 120 12.48 -35.26 -1.96
C TRP A 120 12.73 -34.91 -3.43
N GLN A 121 13.82 -34.25 -3.78
CA GLN A 121 14.17 -34.02 -5.19
C GLN A 121 14.57 -35.32 -5.89
N ALA A 122 15.27 -36.23 -5.21
CA ALA A 122 15.55 -37.55 -5.75
C ALA A 122 14.26 -38.36 -5.95
N ALA A 123 13.34 -38.32 -4.98
CA ALA A 123 12.04 -38.97 -5.08
C ALA A 123 11.16 -38.37 -6.19
N LEU A 124 11.20 -37.05 -6.40
CA LEU A 124 10.55 -36.38 -7.52
C LEU A 124 11.10 -36.86 -8.87
N ARG A 125 12.43 -36.98 -9.02
CA ARG A 125 13.04 -37.51 -10.25
C ARG A 125 12.55 -38.92 -10.55
N GLU A 126 12.55 -39.81 -9.56
CA GLU A 126 12.04 -41.17 -9.74
C GLU A 126 10.54 -41.18 -10.05
N TRP A 127 9.74 -40.33 -9.40
CA TRP A 127 8.33 -40.16 -9.70
C TRP A 127 8.12 -39.71 -11.16
N THR A 128 8.85 -38.71 -11.64
CA THR A 128 8.71 -38.23 -13.04
C THR A 128 9.11 -39.28 -14.06
N LYS A 129 10.17 -40.07 -13.81
CA LYS A 129 10.57 -41.19 -14.69
C LYS A 129 9.48 -42.26 -14.77
N ALA A 130 8.89 -42.63 -13.62
CA ALA A 130 7.82 -43.62 -13.57
C ALA A 130 6.52 -43.13 -14.22
N ASN A 131 6.34 -41.81 -14.34
CA ASN A 131 5.12 -41.16 -14.78
C ASN A 131 5.33 -40.29 -16.05
N SER A 132 6.37 -40.54 -16.84
CA SER A 132 6.67 -39.75 -18.04
C SER A 132 5.63 -39.90 -19.16
N SER A 133 4.75 -40.90 -19.06
CA SER A 133 3.69 -41.22 -20.02
C SER A 133 2.30 -41.23 -19.36
N LEU A 134 2.05 -40.33 -18.40
CA LEU A 134 0.72 -40.15 -17.81
C LEU A 134 -0.31 -39.84 -18.91
N LYS A 135 -1.32 -40.71 -19.02
CA LYS A 135 -2.43 -40.53 -19.97
C LYS A 135 -3.49 -39.55 -19.46
N GLU A 136 -3.60 -39.41 -18.14
CA GLU A 136 -4.50 -38.47 -17.50
C GLU A 136 -3.82 -37.10 -17.44
N GLU A 137 -4.55 -36.06 -17.84
CA GLU A 137 -4.09 -34.68 -17.76
C GLU A 137 -4.33 -34.14 -16.36
N ILE A 138 -3.25 -33.89 -15.63
CA ILE A 138 -3.29 -33.31 -14.28
C ILE A 138 -3.05 -31.81 -14.42
N ASP A 139 -4.12 -31.03 -14.51
CA ASP A 139 -4.02 -29.57 -14.37
C ASP A 139 -3.95 -29.19 -12.89
N TRP A 140 -3.05 -28.28 -12.57
CA TRP A 140 -2.88 -27.77 -11.21
C TRP A 140 -2.45 -26.31 -11.23
N SER A 141 -3.08 -25.54 -10.35
CA SER A 141 -2.81 -24.14 -10.14
C SER A 141 -3.16 -23.77 -8.69
N PRO A 142 -2.65 -22.65 -8.15
CA PRO A 142 -3.00 -22.20 -6.81
C PRO A 142 -4.51 -21.96 -6.71
N THR A 143 -5.14 -22.55 -5.68
CA THR A 143 -6.57 -22.40 -5.38
C THR A 143 -6.83 -21.65 -4.07
N ASP A 144 -5.81 -21.45 -3.23
CA ASP A 144 -5.96 -20.67 -2.00
C ASP A 144 -6.33 -19.22 -2.33
N GLY A 145 -7.48 -18.79 -1.81
CA GLY A 145 -8.03 -17.47 -2.09
C GLY A 145 -8.58 -17.30 -3.51
N LEU A 146 -8.75 -18.36 -4.32
CA LEU A 146 -9.36 -18.24 -5.64
C LEU A 146 -10.82 -17.78 -5.53
N ASN A 147 -11.12 -16.62 -6.13
CA ASN A 147 -12.46 -16.03 -6.19
C ASN A 147 -13.26 -16.62 -7.37
N PHE A 148 -12.67 -16.59 -8.57
CA PHE A 148 -13.24 -17.21 -9.77
C PHE A 148 -12.17 -17.58 -10.80
N VAL A 149 -12.53 -18.47 -11.70
CA VAL A 149 -11.76 -18.82 -12.91
C VAL A 149 -12.70 -18.96 -14.12
N ALA A 150 -12.29 -18.37 -15.24
CA ALA A 150 -12.87 -18.57 -16.56
C ALA A 150 -11.78 -19.15 -17.47
N SER A 151 -11.74 -20.48 -17.61
CA SER A 151 -10.80 -21.19 -18.49
C SER A 151 -11.28 -21.30 -19.94
N PHE A 152 -12.57 -21.03 -20.20
CA PHE A 152 -13.21 -21.15 -21.52
C PHE A 152 -13.17 -22.53 -22.20
N ASP A 153 -12.59 -23.55 -21.57
CA ASP A 153 -12.69 -24.95 -22.00
C ASP A 153 -14.14 -25.48 -22.02
N LYS A 154 -14.97 -24.91 -21.13
CA LYS A 154 -16.40 -25.18 -20.99
C LYS A 154 -17.19 -23.88 -21.21
N PRO A 155 -18.48 -23.96 -21.61
CA PRO A 155 -19.32 -22.78 -21.80
C PRO A 155 -19.34 -21.87 -20.55
N VAL A 156 -19.32 -20.55 -20.77
CA VAL A 156 -19.23 -19.49 -19.74
C VAL A 156 -20.36 -19.58 -18.69
N GLU A 157 -21.49 -20.20 -19.02
CA GLU A 157 -22.59 -20.51 -18.07
C GLU A 157 -22.15 -21.40 -16.88
N ASN A 158 -20.96 -22.02 -16.95
CA ASN A 158 -20.38 -22.88 -15.92
C ASN A 158 -19.12 -22.29 -15.27
N LEU A 159 -19.11 -20.98 -14.99
CA LEU A 159 -18.09 -20.42 -14.09
C LEU A 159 -18.13 -21.21 -12.78
N VAL A 160 -17.04 -21.91 -12.48
CA VAL A 160 -16.95 -22.77 -11.29
C VAL A 160 -16.78 -21.84 -10.09
N PRO A 161 -17.81 -21.64 -9.23
CA PRO A 161 -17.59 -20.99 -7.95
C PRO A 161 -16.79 -21.98 -7.09
N PRO A 162 -15.90 -21.52 -6.19
CA PRO A 162 -15.17 -22.43 -5.32
C PRO A 162 -16.13 -23.29 -4.48
N PRO A 163 -15.70 -24.48 -4.01
CA PRO A 163 -16.48 -25.28 -3.05
C PRO A 163 -16.73 -24.43 -1.79
N LYS A 164 -17.98 -23.98 -1.59
CA LYS A 164 -18.35 -23.15 -0.44
C LYS A 164 -18.33 -23.99 0.84
N HIS A 165 -17.46 -23.65 1.79
CA HIS A 165 -17.75 -23.88 3.20
C HIS A 165 -18.51 -22.67 3.76
N GLY A 166 -19.78 -22.88 4.13
CA GLY A 166 -20.50 -21.99 5.06
C GLY A 166 -21.55 -21.05 4.46
N LYS A 167 -22.72 -21.64 4.19
CA LYS A 167 -24.07 -21.07 4.04
C LYS A 167 -24.41 -20.20 2.81
N PRO A 168 -25.58 -20.44 2.19
CA PRO A 168 -26.10 -19.67 1.07
C PRO A 168 -26.89 -18.45 1.58
N PHE A 169 -26.87 -17.35 0.83
CA PHE A 169 -27.97 -16.39 0.84
C PHE A 169 -28.28 -15.94 -0.59
N PHE A 170 -29.60 -15.88 -0.83
CA PHE A 170 -30.39 -15.70 -2.05
C PHE A 170 -30.22 -14.26 -2.62
N GLU A 171 -30.39 -13.96 -3.90
CA GLU A 171 -31.60 -14.03 -4.75
C GLU A 171 -31.22 -13.95 -6.25
N ASP A 172 -32.17 -14.34 -7.10
CA ASP A 172 -32.16 -14.34 -8.56
C ASP A 172 -31.64 -13.02 -9.21
N PRO A 173 -30.58 -13.04 -10.07
CA PRO A 173 -29.99 -11.82 -10.62
C PRO A 173 -30.72 -11.22 -11.82
N LEU A 174 -31.88 -11.74 -12.23
CA LEU A 174 -32.60 -11.29 -13.44
C LEU A 174 -33.65 -10.19 -13.17
N LYS A 175 -33.31 -9.16 -12.37
CA LYS A 175 -34.14 -7.95 -12.32
C LYS A 175 -33.36 -6.68 -12.66
N ASP A 176 -33.61 -6.23 -13.89
CA ASP A 176 -33.66 -4.83 -14.33
C ASP A 176 -32.45 -3.94 -14.05
N VAL A 177 -31.32 -4.23 -14.70
CA VAL A 177 -30.38 -3.16 -15.11
C VAL A 177 -30.35 -3.15 -16.64
N MET A 178 -31.00 -2.15 -17.23
CA MET A 178 -30.80 -1.83 -18.65
C MET A 178 -29.37 -1.32 -18.81
N SER A 179 -28.44 -2.21 -19.15
CA SER A 179 -27.06 -1.88 -19.52
C SER A 179 -27.02 -1.50 -21.00
N ASP A 180 -26.43 -0.36 -21.36
CA ASP A 180 -26.22 0.04 -22.76
C ASP A 180 -25.07 -0.75 -23.42
N VAL A 181 -24.32 -1.53 -22.62
CA VAL A 181 -23.31 -2.47 -23.11
C VAL A 181 -23.96 -3.63 -23.86
N ARG A 182 -23.75 -3.68 -25.17
CA ARG A 182 -24.14 -4.81 -26.02
C ARG A 182 -23.39 -6.07 -25.62
N GLU A 183 -24.10 -7.14 -25.28
CA GLU A 183 -23.49 -8.46 -25.05
C GLU A 183 -23.23 -9.20 -26.37
N THR A 184 -22.17 -10.00 -26.40
CA THR A 184 -21.83 -10.88 -27.53
C THR A 184 -21.47 -12.28 -27.04
N THR A 185 -21.59 -13.28 -27.92
CA THR A 185 -21.25 -14.66 -27.59
C THR A 185 -19.75 -14.89 -27.77
N ALA A 186 -19.13 -15.51 -26.76
CA ALA A 186 -17.75 -15.99 -26.82
C ALA A 186 -17.50 -16.85 -28.07
N GLN A 187 -16.56 -16.44 -28.94
CA GLN A 187 -16.11 -17.27 -30.05
C GLN A 187 -14.92 -18.12 -29.59
N PRO A 188 -15.07 -19.46 -29.45
CA PRO A 188 -14.00 -20.29 -28.94
C PRO A 188 -12.85 -20.38 -29.95
N ILE A 189 -11.63 -20.29 -29.45
CA ILE A 189 -10.38 -20.44 -30.22
C ILE A 189 -9.44 -21.40 -29.49
N PRO A 190 -8.38 -21.91 -30.15
CA PRO A 190 -7.27 -22.54 -29.44
C PRO A 190 -6.64 -21.56 -28.44
N GLY A 191 -6.64 -21.92 -27.16
CA GLY A 191 -6.10 -21.13 -26.07
C GLY A 191 -4.62 -21.38 -25.79
N VAL A 192 -4.08 -20.74 -24.75
CA VAL A 192 -2.80 -21.15 -24.14
C VAL A 192 -2.95 -22.46 -23.39
N VAL A 193 -4.14 -22.70 -22.82
CA VAL A 193 -4.56 -23.97 -22.23
C VAL A 193 -5.90 -24.30 -22.86
N GLY A 194 -6.00 -25.47 -23.51
CA GLY A 194 -7.26 -25.90 -24.12
C GLY A 194 -7.88 -24.86 -25.08
N LYS A 195 -8.99 -24.23 -24.67
CA LYS A 195 -9.70 -23.22 -25.46
C LYS A 195 -9.66 -21.85 -24.79
N GLY A 196 -9.37 -20.81 -25.57
CA GLY A 196 -9.59 -19.43 -25.19
C GLY A 196 -10.83 -18.84 -25.85
N VAL A 197 -10.99 -17.52 -25.72
CA VAL A 197 -12.06 -16.77 -26.35
C VAL A 197 -11.54 -15.63 -27.22
N PHE A 198 -12.12 -15.46 -28.40
CA PHE A 198 -11.92 -14.29 -29.25
C PHE A 198 -13.04 -13.27 -29.03
N ILE A 199 -12.62 -12.02 -28.86
CA ILE A 199 -13.46 -10.82 -28.75
C ILE A 199 -13.34 -10.04 -30.05
N ASP A 200 -14.48 -9.83 -30.71
CA ASP A 200 -14.56 -9.26 -32.05
C ASP A 200 -14.63 -7.72 -32.07
N GLY A 201 -14.81 -7.09 -30.90
CA GLY A 201 -14.98 -5.66 -30.74
C GLY A 201 -16.42 -5.16 -30.90
N ASN A 202 -17.42 -6.05 -31.01
CA ASN A 202 -18.83 -5.68 -31.20
C ASN A 202 -19.68 -5.75 -29.93
N GLY A 203 -19.12 -6.25 -28.81
CA GLY A 203 -19.83 -6.37 -27.55
C GLY A 203 -18.96 -6.91 -26.41
N ALA A 204 -19.57 -7.06 -25.24
CA ALA A 204 -18.94 -7.62 -24.05
C ALA A 204 -19.28 -9.10 -23.85
N ILE A 205 -18.35 -9.85 -23.26
CA ILE A 205 -18.63 -11.17 -22.67
C ILE A 205 -18.85 -10.98 -21.18
N ASN A 206 -20.02 -11.40 -20.69
CA ASN A 206 -20.41 -11.28 -19.29
C ASN A 206 -19.94 -12.51 -18.49
N LEU A 207 -19.14 -12.29 -17.45
CA LEU A 207 -18.66 -13.30 -16.51
C LEU A 207 -19.44 -13.29 -15.17
N GLY A 208 -20.57 -12.58 -15.10
CA GLY A 208 -21.44 -12.53 -13.92
C GLY A 208 -20.87 -11.76 -12.73
N ASP A 209 -21.51 -11.93 -11.58
CA ASP A 209 -21.15 -11.24 -10.33
C ASP A 209 -20.00 -11.93 -9.59
N VAL A 210 -18.79 -11.78 -10.14
CA VAL A 210 -17.54 -12.28 -9.57
C VAL A 210 -16.52 -11.16 -9.39
N GLY A 211 -15.44 -11.37 -8.64
CA GLY A 211 -14.37 -10.37 -8.49
C GLY A 211 -14.84 -9.02 -7.93
N ASN A 212 -15.81 -9.03 -7.03
CA ASN A 212 -16.42 -7.82 -6.47
C ASN A 212 -15.54 -7.18 -5.38
N PHE A 213 -14.38 -6.68 -5.80
CA PHE A 213 -13.37 -6.08 -4.94
C PHE A 213 -13.65 -4.60 -4.64
N ASP A 214 -13.08 -4.13 -3.54
CA ASP A 214 -13.12 -2.74 -3.11
C ASP A 214 -11.70 -2.22 -2.80
N PHE A 215 -11.55 -0.93 -2.49
CA PHE A 215 -10.25 -0.33 -2.16
C PHE A 215 -9.62 -0.87 -0.89
N LEU A 216 -10.40 -1.52 -0.02
CA LEU A 216 -9.91 -2.24 1.16
C LEU A 216 -9.62 -3.73 0.88
N SER A 217 -10.01 -4.24 -0.29
CA SER A 217 -9.74 -5.62 -0.68
C SER A 217 -8.29 -5.78 -1.11
N ARG A 218 -7.65 -6.84 -0.62
CA ARG A 218 -6.39 -7.34 -1.18
C ARG A 218 -6.75 -8.34 -2.26
N PHE A 219 -6.29 -8.16 -3.49
CA PHE A 219 -6.66 -9.06 -4.58
C PHE A 219 -5.58 -9.22 -5.63
N THR A 220 -5.76 -10.25 -6.46
CA THR A 220 -4.95 -10.49 -7.66
C THR A 220 -5.84 -10.85 -8.82
N TYR A 221 -5.66 -10.23 -9.98
CA TYR A 221 -6.15 -10.75 -11.27
C TYR A 221 -5.00 -11.40 -12.04
N SER A 222 -5.28 -12.50 -12.71
CA SER A 222 -4.35 -13.19 -13.61
C SER A 222 -5.09 -13.58 -14.88
N PHE A 223 -4.55 -13.28 -16.05
CA PHE A 223 -5.17 -13.67 -17.33
C PHE A 223 -4.12 -13.70 -18.44
N TRP A 224 -4.45 -14.38 -19.54
CA TRP A 224 -3.66 -14.34 -20.75
C TRP A 224 -4.37 -13.49 -21.80
N VAL A 225 -3.58 -12.71 -22.55
CA VAL A 225 -4.09 -11.89 -23.64
C VAL A 225 -3.18 -11.99 -24.85
N LYS A 226 -3.77 -11.98 -26.04
CA LYS A 226 -3.10 -11.80 -27.33
C LYS A 226 -3.96 -10.89 -28.20
N PHE A 227 -3.36 -9.93 -28.89
CA PHE A 227 -4.13 -8.92 -29.62
C PHE A 227 -3.39 -8.47 -30.89
N PRO A 228 -4.12 -8.06 -31.95
CA PRO A 228 -3.51 -7.55 -33.18
C PRO A 228 -2.91 -6.15 -33.00
N GLU A 229 -2.10 -5.72 -33.97
CA GLU A 229 -1.38 -4.43 -33.95
C GLU A 229 -2.30 -3.21 -33.80
N ASP A 230 -3.54 -3.29 -34.26
CA ASP A 230 -4.53 -2.20 -34.23
C ASP A 230 -5.42 -2.22 -32.96
N ALA A 231 -5.28 -3.22 -32.09
CA ALA A 231 -6.14 -3.37 -30.91
C ALA A 231 -5.90 -2.30 -29.84
N GLN A 232 -6.99 -1.87 -29.20
CA GLN A 232 -7.03 -0.97 -28.06
C GLN A 232 -8.33 -1.25 -27.30
N GLY A 233 -8.53 -0.65 -26.13
CA GLY A 233 -9.81 -0.71 -25.42
C GLY A 233 -9.84 -1.65 -24.22
N VAL A 234 -11.04 -1.90 -23.72
CA VAL A 234 -11.25 -2.61 -22.45
C VAL A 234 -10.98 -4.10 -22.60
N ILE A 235 -9.94 -4.60 -21.95
CA ILE A 235 -9.70 -6.05 -21.87
C ILE A 235 -10.67 -6.67 -20.86
N LEU A 236 -10.72 -6.12 -19.65
CA LEU A 236 -11.54 -6.58 -18.53
C LEU A 236 -12.05 -5.37 -17.75
N ALA A 237 -13.33 -5.41 -17.33
CA ALA A 237 -13.89 -4.39 -16.46
C ALA A 237 -15.00 -4.92 -15.56
N ARG A 238 -15.15 -4.28 -14.41
CA ARG A 238 -16.32 -4.32 -13.55
C ARG A 238 -16.68 -2.87 -13.21
N MET A 239 -17.35 -2.20 -14.15
CA MET A 239 -17.62 -0.76 -14.09
C MET A 239 -19.09 -0.47 -14.34
N LYS A 240 -19.59 0.57 -13.66
CA LYS A 240 -20.89 1.16 -13.95
C LYS A 240 -20.89 1.78 -15.33
N ASP A 241 -22.04 1.65 -15.96
CA ASP A 241 -22.33 2.31 -17.23
C ASP A 241 -22.83 3.75 -16.93
N ASP A 242 -22.00 4.57 -16.27
CA ASP A 242 -22.35 5.94 -15.85
C ASP A 242 -21.22 6.96 -16.09
N ASP A 243 -21.56 8.26 -16.07
CA ASP A 243 -20.60 9.36 -16.27
C ASP A 243 -19.47 9.40 -15.23
N ALA A 244 -19.67 8.76 -14.06
CA ALA A 244 -18.62 8.65 -13.05
C ALA A 244 -17.54 7.64 -13.45
N LEU A 245 -17.87 6.72 -14.37
CA LEU A 245 -17.05 5.60 -14.81
C LEU A 245 -16.51 4.83 -13.60
N SER A 246 -17.38 4.63 -12.60
CA SER A 246 -16.99 4.04 -11.32
C SER A 246 -16.81 2.53 -11.46
N GLY A 247 -15.72 1.99 -10.90
CA GLY A 247 -15.39 0.57 -11.00
C GLY A 247 -13.91 0.26 -11.19
N LEU A 248 -13.64 -0.99 -11.58
CA LEU A 248 -12.32 -1.49 -11.91
C LEU A 248 -12.23 -1.78 -13.41
N SER A 249 -11.17 -1.36 -14.08
CA SER A 249 -10.89 -1.79 -15.47
C SER A 249 -9.41 -1.90 -15.81
N PHE A 250 -9.15 -2.79 -16.77
CA PHE A 250 -7.87 -2.99 -17.43
C PHE A 250 -8.06 -2.67 -18.91
N VAL A 251 -7.34 -1.66 -19.39
CA VAL A 251 -7.53 -1.06 -20.71
C VAL A 251 -6.21 -1.09 -21.46
N LEU A 252 -6.24 -1.54 -22.72
CA LEU A 252 -5.12 -1.44 -23.64
C LEU A 252 -5.16 -0.06 -24.31
N SER A 253 -4.13 0.75 -24.10
CA SER A 253 -4.02 2.08 -24.73
C SER A 253 -3.69 1.97 -26.23
N PRO A 254 -3.88 3.04 -27.02
CA PRO A 254 -3.44 3.09 -28.41
C PRO A 254 -1.94 2.76 -28.58
N GLU A 255 -1.11 3.16 -27.61
CA GLU A 255 0.33 2.90 -27.52
C GLU A 255 0.65 1.48 -27.01
N LYS A 256 -0.36 0.61 -26.87
CA LYS A 256 -0.27 -0.80 -26.41
C LYS A 256 0.17 -0.95 -24.97
N LYS A 257 0.00 0.08 -24.15
CA LYS A 257 0.30 -0.01 -22.72
C LYS A 257 -0.93 -0.51 -21.98
N LEU A 258 -0.69 -1.18 -20.85
CA LEU A 258 -1.77 -1.64 -19.99
C LEU A 258 -2.04 -0.57 -18.94
N GLN A 259 -3.21 0.06 -19.05
CA GLN A 259 -3.73 0.99 -18.06
C GLN A 259 -4.66 0.25 -17.09
N LEU A 260 -4.42 0.45 -15.79
CA LEU A 260 -5.19 -0.10 -14.70
C LEU A 260 -5.93 1.05 -14.01
N ASN A 261 -7.25 0.96 -13.91
CA ASN A 261 -8.11 2.00 -13.34
C ASN A 261 -8.94 1.43 -12.21
N PHE A 262 -8.82 1.99 -11.01
CA PHE A 262 -9.74 1.80 -9.89
C PHE A 262 -10.39 3.15 -9.58
N VAL A 263 -11.67 3.29 -9.89
CA VAL A 263 -12.31 4.60 -10.02
C VAL A 263 -13.53 4.65 -9.12
N SER A 264 -13.58 5.66 -8.24
CA SER A 264 -14.85 6.10 -7.64
C SER A 264 -15.44 7.24 -8.45
N ARG A 265 -14.60 8.20 -8.87
CA ARG A 265 -14.92 9.26 -9.83
C ARG A 265 -13.71 9.54 -10.72
N TRP A 266 -13.93 9.53 -12.03
CA TRP A 266 -12.85 9.56 -13.02
C TRP A 266 -11.85 10.73 -12.89
N LEU A 267 -12.33 11.92 -12.55
CA LEU A 267 -11.51 13.15 -12.57
C LEU A 267 -10.63 13.31 -11.33
N ASP A 268 -11.14 12.97 -10.14
CA ASP A 268 -10.56 13.41 -8.85
C ASP A 268 -10.66 12.40 -7.69
N ASP A 269 -11.15 11.17 -7.95
CA ASP A 269 -11.22 10.09 -6.96
C ASP A 269 -10.97 8.73 -7.62
N ALA A 270 -9.73 8.52 -8.02
CA ALA A 270 -9.31 7.30 -8.68
C ALA A 270 -7.84 6.99 -8.45
N LEU A 271 -7.51 5.71 -8.61
CA LEU A 271 -6.17 5.21 -8.81
C LEU A 271 -6.03 4.79 -10.27
N ARG A 272 -5.22 5.50 -11.04
CA ARG A 272 -4.95 5.20 -12.44
C ARG A 272 -3.45 5.11 -12.68
N ILE A 273 -3.02 3.98 -13.19
CA ILE A 273 -1.61 3.72 -13.49
C ILE A 273 -1.49 3.00 -14.82
N GLU A 274 -0.35 3.13 -15.47
CA GLU A 274 -0.10 2.57 -16.79
C GLU A 274 1.30 1.94 -16.83
N THR A 275 1.48 0.85 -17.57
CA THR A 275 2.82 0.31 -17.82
C THR A 275 3.67 1.34 -18.57
N VAL A 276 4.95 1.47 -18.21
CA VAL A 276 5.88 2.33 -18.99
C VAL A 276 6.14 1.69 -20.36
N ASP A 277 6.39 0.38 -20.35
CA ASP A 277 6.66 -0.40 -21.55
C ASP A 277 5.36 -0.93 -22.18
N PRO A 278 5.27 -0.95 -23.53
CA PRO A 278 4.12 -1.51 -24.23
C PRO A 278 4.09 -3.04 -24.17
N LEU A 279 2.88 -3.60 -24.25
CA LEU A 279 2.66 -5.01 -24.55
C LEU A 279 2.93 -5.25 -26.04
N ILE A 280 3.29 -6.47 -26.38
CA ILE A 280 3.71 -6.88 -27.72
C ILE A 280 2.51 -7.52 -28.43
N PRO A 281 2.10 -7.00 -29.59
CA PRO A 281 1.03 -7.59 -30.38
C PRO A 281 1.35 -9.01 -30.88
N ASN A 282 0.30 -9.74 -31.26
CA ASN A 282 0.33 -11.05 -31.92
C ASN A 282 1.01 -12.19 -31.13
N GLN A 283 1.32 -11.99 -29.84
CA GLN A 283 1.80 -13.02 -28.95
C GLN A 283 0.94 -13.14 -27.69
N TRP A 284 0.88 -14.36 -27.15
CA TRP A 284 0.26 -14.59 -25.84
C TRP A 284 1.13 -14.02 -24.73
N GLN A 285 0.52 -13.23 -23.86
CA GLN A 285 1.16 -12.66 -22.70
C GLN A 285 0.34 -12.93 -21.44
N HIS A 286 1.02 -13.44 -20.42
CA HIS A 286 0.47 -13.62 -19.09
C HIS A 286 0.56 -12.30 -18.31
N ILE A 287 -0.57 -11.84 -17.81
CA ILE A 287 -0.70 -10.60 -17.06
C ILE A 287 -1.17 -10.95 -15.66
N VAL A 288 -0.43 -10.47 -14.65
CA VAL A 288 -0.86 -10.53 -13.26
C VAL A 288 -0.87 -9.13 -12.67
N VAL A 289 -2.01 -8.75 -12.11
CA VAL A 289 -2.22 -7.47 -11.43
C VAL A 289 -2.51 -7.76 -9.96
N THR A 290 -1.69 -7.26 -9.05
CA THR A 290 -1.92 -7.38 -7.60
C THR A 290 -2.23 -6.03 -6.99
N TYR A 291 -3.13 -5.98 -5.99
CA TYR A 291 -3.40 -4.79 -5.19
C TYR A 291 -3.43 -5.12 -3.70
N ASP A 292 -2.72 -4.35 -2.88
CA ASP A 292 -2.47 -4.63 -1.46
C ASP A 292 -3.34 -3.83 -0.47
N ALA A 293 -4.38 -3.15 -0.98
CA ALA A 293 -5.29 -2.30 -0.21
C ALA A 293 -4.65 -1.02 0.40
N THR A 294 -3.51 -0.55 -0.11
CA THR A 294 -2.90 0.71 0.34
C THR A 294 -3.64 1.97 -0.10
N ARG A 295 -4.51 1.87 -1.11
CA ARG A 295 -5.12 2.99 -1.84
C ARG A 295 -4.12 3.89 -2.56
N MET A 296 -2.92 3.38 -2.80
CA MET A 296 -1.86 4.10 -3.49
C MET A 296 -1.40 3.33 -4.72
N ALA A 297 -0.85 4.06 -5.70
CA ALA A 297 -0.19 3.49 -6.87
C ALA A 297 0.93 2.52 -6.49
N SER A 298 1.65 2.80 -5.40
CA SER A 298 2.70 1.92 -4.87
C SER A 298 2.20 0.54 -4.41
N GLY A 299 0.90 0.42 -4.12
CA GLY A 299 0.25 -0.83 -3.74
C GLY A 299 -0.18 -1.72 -4.89
N VAL A 300 -0.12 -1.21 -6.13
CA VAL A 300 -0.46 -1.98 -7.32
C VAL A 300 0.82 -2.45 -7.99
N GLN A 301 0.83 -3.70 -8.42
CA GLN A 301 1.90 -4.25 -9.22
C GLN A 301 1.32 -4.89 -10.48
N CYS A 302 2.00 -4.68 -11.61
CA CYS A 302 1.76 -5.39 -12.84
C CYS A 302 2.97 -6.27 -13.14
N ILE A 303 2.72 -7.55 -13.40
CA ILE A 303 3.71 -8.54 -13.79
C ILE A 303 3.31 -9.07 -15.17
N LEU A 304 4.20 -8.93 -16.14
CA LEU A 304 4.03 -9.46 -17.50
C LEU A 304 5.01 -10.61 -17.71
N ASN A 305 4.51 -11.79 -18.06
CA ASN A 305 5.32 -13.00 -18.29
C ASN A 305 6.31 -13.27 -17.14
N GLY A 306 5.85 -13.17 -15.89
CA GLY A 306 6.68 -13.35 -14.70
C GLY A 306 7.61 -12.18 -14.35
N LYS A 307 7.70 -11.13 -15.18
CA LYS A 307 8.55 -9.95 -14.94
C LYS A 307 7.73 -8.74 -14.47
N LYS A 308 8.07 -8.19 -13.30
CA LYS A 308 7.48 -6.96 -12.78
C LYS A 308 7.74 -5.79 -13.74
N GLN A 309 6.70 -5.03 -14.04
CA GLN A 309 6.77 -3.87 -14.94
C GLN A 309 6.96 -2.57 -14.17
N PRO A 310 7.73 -1.61 -14.72
CA PRO A 310 7.67 -0.22 -14.29
C PRO A 310 6.30 0.37 -14.62
N MET A 311 5.74 1.12 -13.67
CA MET A 311 4.43 1.76 -13.79
C MET A 311 4.57 3.28 -13.73
N LYS A 312 3.84 3.98 -14.61
CA LYS A 312 3.64 5.42 -14.55
C LYS A 312 2.33 5.70 -13.83
N THR A 313 2.38 6.54 -12.81
CA THR A 313 1.16 7.03 -12.13
C THR A 313 0.50 8.13 -12.96
N LEU A 314 -0.77 7.94 -13.28
CA LEU A 314 -1.60 8.93 -13.97
C LEU A 314 -2.45 9.74 -12.98
N LEU A 315 -3.01 9.06 -11.98
CA LEU A 315 -3.74 9.66 -10.86
C LEU A 315 -3.63 8.74 -9.64
N ASP A 316 -3.49 9.32 -8.45
CA ASP A 316 -3.28 8.56 -7.20
C ASP A 316 -4.06 9.21 -6.06
N GLU A 317 -5.37 9.27 -6.24
CA GLU A 317 -6.32 9.98 -5.36
C GLU A 317 -7.50 9.09 -4.97
N LEU A 318 -7.29 7.79 -4.79
CA LEU A 318 -8.39 6.88 -4.45
C LEU A 318 -8.79 7.04 -2.96
N LEU A 319 -9.90 7.72 -2.73
CA LEU A 319 -10.42 8.02 -1.39
C LEU A 319 -11.67 7.22 -1.04
N GLN A 320 -12.46 6.86 -2.06
CA GLN A 320 -13.76 6.22 -1.91
C GLN A 320 -13.85 4.85 -2.58
N THR A 321 -15.00 4.21 -2.42
CA THR A 321 -15.29 2.90 -3.01
C THR A 321 -15.34 2.95 -4.53
N PHE A 322 -14.63 2.01 -5.15
CA PHE A 322 -14.81 1.64 -6.55
C PHE A 322 -15.67 0.38 -6.69
N LYS A 323 -16.22 -0.16 -5.59
CA LYS A 323 -17.07 -1.34 -5.62
C LYS A 323 -18.36 -1.04 -6.38
N THR A 324 -18.77 -1.96 -7.24
CA THR A 324 -19.99 -1.85 -8.05
C THR A 324 -20.83 -3.12 -7.98
N ASN A 325 -22.12 -3.01 -8.31
CA ASN A 325 -23.01 -4.17 -8.45
C ASN A 325 -23.03 -4.72 -9.90
N GLU A 326 -22.14 -4.22 -10.76
CA GLU A 326 -22.04 -4.61 -12.16
C GLU A 326 -21.29 -5.93 -12.31
N PRO A 327 -21.61 -6.76 -13.31
CA PRO A 327 -20.85 -7.97 -13.56
C PRO A 327 -19.43 -7.66 -14.05
N VAL A 328 -18.55 -8.66 -13.99
CA VAL A 328 -17.29 -8.62 -14.72
C VAL A 328 -17.59 -8.83 -16.21
N ARG A 329 -17.07 -7.95 -17.05
CA ARG A 329 -17.19 -7.96 -18.51
C ARG A 329 -15.81 -8.01 -19.15
N LEU A 330 -15.69 -8.74 -20.25
CA LEU A 330 -14.52 -8.72 -21.14
C LEU A 330 -14.86 -7.99 -22.44
N GLY A 331 -13.92 -7.21 -22.98
CA GLY A 331 -14.05 -6.60 -24.30
C GLY A 331 -14.68 -5.20 -24.33
N LEU A 332 -15.63 -4.91 -23.44
CA LEU A 332 -16.31 -3.62 -23.38
C LEU A 332 -16.86 -3.37 -21.96
N ALA A 333 -16.83 -2.11 -21.52
CA ALA A 333 -17.30 -1.70 -20.19
C ALA A 333 -18.36 -0.59 -20.22
N HIS A 334 -18.15 0.43 -21.06
CA HIS A 334 -18.96 1.64 -21.21
C HIS A 334 -18.65 2.23 -22.60
N SER A 335 -19.58 2.97 -23.19
CA SER A 335 -19.46 3.57 -24.52
C SER A 335 -18.27 4.53 -24.70
N SER A 336 -17.78 5.14 -23.61
CA SER A 336 -16.61 6.03 -23.61
C SER A 336 -15.27 5.31 -23.79
N PHE A 337 -15.22 3.99 -23.64
CA PHE A 337 -14.01 3.23 -23.93
C PHE A 337 -14.13 2.52 -25.28
N PRO A 338 -13.07 2.51 -26.10
CA PRO A 338 -13.09 1.73 -27.32
C PRO A 338 -13.26 0.23 -26.97
N PRO A 339 -13.98 -0.52 -27.81
CA PRO A 339 -14.09 -1.97 -27.62
C PRO A 339 -12.75 -2.64 -27.93
N PHE A 340 -12.41 -3.64 -27.14
CA PHE A 340 -11.24 -4.46 -27.36
C PHE A 340 -11.50 -5.55 -28.39
N LYS A 341 -10.51 -5.78 -29.23
CA LYS A 341 -10.48 -6.89 -30.19
C LYS A 341 -9.22 -7.71 -29.95
N GLY A 342 -9.39 -9.00 -29.68
CA GLY A 342 -8.27 -9.88 -29.33
C GLY A 342 -8.72 -11.20 -28.74
N GLU A 343 -7.74 -11.95 -28.26
CA GLU A 343 -7.85 -13.29 -27.69
C GLU A 343 -7.57 -13.20 -26.19
N ILE A 344 -8.42 -13.80 -25.36
CA ILE A 344 -8.28 -13.86 -23.91
C ILE A 344 -8.41 -15.31 -23.46
N ASP A 345 -7.64 -15.68 -22.44
CA ASP A 345 -7.70 -17.02 -21.85
C ASP A 345 -7.38 -16.99 -20.34
N GLU A 346 -7.80 -18.03 -19.62
CA GLU A 346 -7.42 -18.30 -18.23
C GLU A 346 -7.62 -17.11 -17.26
N VAL A 347 -8.77 -16.45 -17.32
CA VAL A 347 -9.08 -15.29 -16.48
C VAL A 347 -9.38 -15.74 -15.05
N ARG A 348 -8.57 -15.30 -14.10
CA ARG A 348 -8.63 -15.69 -12.69
C ARG A 348 -8.61 -14.45 -11.81
N ALA A 349 -9.34 -14.51 -10.70
CA ALA A 349 -9.17 -13.55 -9.62
C ALA A 349 -9.02 -14.24 -8.26
N TYR A 350 -8.28 -13.61 -7.36
CA TYR A 350 -7.98 -14.10 -6.02
C TYR A 350 -8.26 -13.04 -4.96
N ASP A 351 -8.81 -13.43 -3.81
CA ASP A 351 -9.06 -12.61 -2.60
C ASP A 351 -7.79 -12.39 -1.76
N LYS A 352 -6.62 -12.46 -2.39
CA LYS A 352 -5.30 -12.22 -1.77
C LYS A 352 -4.32 -11.64 -2.78
N VAL A 353 -3.25 -11.05 -2.27
CA VAL A 353 -2.04 -10.79 -3.05
C VAL A 353 -1.28 -12.10 -3.19
N LEU A 354 -1.15 -12.62 -4.42
CA LEU A 354 -0.36 -13.82 -4.68
C LEU A 354 1.12 -13.56 -4.45
N SER A 355 1.80 -14.56 -3.90
CA SER A 355 3.25 -14.57 -3.74
C SER A 355 3.97 -14.71 -5.09
N PRO A 356 5.24 -14.28 -5.19
CA PRO A 356 6.03 -14.51 -6.40
C PRO A 356 6.08 -15.98 -6.84
N ALA A 357 6.06 -16.92 -5.90
CA ALA A 357 6.04 -18.36 -6.18
C ALA A 357 4.71 -18.80 -6.82
N GLU A 358 3.56 -18.35 -6.30
CA GLU A 358 2.25 -18.62 -6.90
C GLU A 358 2.10 -17.99 -8.29
N ILE A 359 2.63 -16.77 -8.49
CA ILE A 359 2.62 -16.09 -9.79
C ILE A 359 3.42 -16.87 -10.84
N ARG A 360 4.60 -17.41 -10.46
CA ARG A 360 5.41 -18.26 -11.35
C ARG A 360 4.65 -19.51 -11.80
N VAL A 361 3.86 -20.11 -10.92
CA VAL A 361 3.02 -21.28 -11.27
C VAL A 361 1.98 -20.90 -12.31
N LEU A 362 1.30 -19.76 -12.15
CA LEU A 362 0.28 -19.30 -13.09
C LEU A 362 0.83 -18.93 -14.47
N GLY A 363 2.10 -18.53 -14.54
CA GLY A 363 2.80 -18.25 -15.80
C GLY A 363 3.14 -19.49 -16.63
N VAL A 364 2.92 -20.70 -16.10
CA VAL A 364 3.19 -21.97 -16.79
C VAL A 364 1.86 -22.61 -17.22
N PRO A 365 1.49 -22.51 -18.51
CA PRO A 365 0.22 -23.05 -19.00
C PRO A 365 0.23 -24.59 -19.07
N GLN A 366 1.40 -25.24 -19.16
CA GLN A 366 1.46 -26.69 -19.26
C GLN A 366 0.92 -27.39 -18.00
N SER A 367 0.20 -28.48 -18.18
CA SER A 367 -0.26 -29.38 -17.11
C SER A 367 0.92 -30.10 -16.46
N ILE A 368 0.71 -30.63 -15.25
CA ILE A 368 1.72 -31.41 -14.53
C ILE A 368 2.14 -32.63 -15.34
N SER A 369 1.18 -33.31 -15.98
CA SER A 369 1.45 -34.46 -16.85
C SER A 369 2.35 -34.09 -18.02
N ALA A 370 2.10 -32.95 -18.68
CA ALA A 370 2.94 -32.47 -19.78
C ALA A 370 4.36 -32.12 -19.31
N ILE A 371 4.51 -31.45 -18.17
CA ILE A 371 5.83 -31.10 -17.61
C ILE A 371 6.60 -32.36 -17.17
N ALA A 372 5.92 -33.33 -16.56
CA ALA A 372 6.53 -34.59 -16.13
C ALA A 372 7.07 -35.41 -17.31
N GLY A 373 6.44 -35.31 -18.49
CA GLY A 373 6.88 -35.95 -19.73
C GLY A 373 8.14 -35.33 -20.37
N LEU A 374 8.50 -34.09 -20.00
CA LEU A 374 9.74 -33.47 -20.46
C LEU A 374 10.95 -34.05 -19.73
N ALA A 375 12.10 -34.15 -20.42
CA ALA A 375 13.37 -34.46 -19.77
C ALA A 375 13.75 -33.34 -18.80
N GLU A 376 14.45 -33.68 -17.71
CA GLU A 376 14.79 -32.73 -16.64
C GLU A 376 15.54 -31.49 -17.15
N ASN A 377 16.44 -31.67 -18.13
CA ASN A 377 17.23 -30.57 -18.73
C ASN A 377 16.44 -29.72 -19.73
N ASP A 378 15.28 -30.19 -20.20
CA ASP A 378 14.43 -29.46 -21.15
C ASP A 378 13.37 -28.62 -20.42
N ARG A 379 13.21 -28.80 -19.11
CA ARG A 379 12.27 -28.03 -18.29
C ARG A 379 12.82 -26.65 -17.99
N THR A 380 11.97 -25.64 -18.11
CA THR A 380 12.30 -24.30 -17.61
C THR A 380 12.32 -24.28 -16.07
N SER A 381 12.93 -23.24 -15.50
CA SER A 381 12.92 -23.01 -14.04
C SER A 381 11.49 -22.93 -13.47
N ASP A 382 10.56 -22.31 -14.21
CA ASP A 382 9.16 -22.14 -13.76
C ASP A 382 8.36 -23.45 -13.90
N GLN A 383 8.60 -24.22 -14.96
CA GLN A 383 8.03 -25.56 -15.11
C GLN A 383 8.49 -26.49 -13.99
N THR A 384 9.79 -26.46 -13.68
CA THR A 384 10.36 -27.21 -12.55
C THR A 384 9.71 -26.77 -11.23
N HIS A 385 9.56 -25.46 -11.01
CA HIS A 385 8.93 -24.93 -9.81
C HIS A 385 7.47 -25.36 -9.65
N LYS A 386 6.66 -25.29 -10.72
CA LYS A 386 5.26 -25.76 -10.71
C LYS A 386 5.17 -27.25 -10.37
N LEU A 387 6.02 -28.06 -10.97
CA LEU A 387 6.08 -29.49 -10.72
C LEU A 387 6.52 -29.81 -9.28
N GLU A 388 7.54 -29.13 -8.75
CA GLU A 388 8.01 -29.29 -7.36
C GLU A 388 6.90 -28.96 -6.35
N GLN A 389 6.19 -27.84 -6.53
CA GLN A 389 5.11 -27.45 -5.61
C GLN A 389 3.98 -28.48 -5.60
N TRP A 390 3.53 -28.93 -6.78
CA TRP A 390 2.50 -29.96 -6.88
C TRP A 390 2.95 -31.27 -6.24
N TYR A 391 4.20 -31.69 -6.48
CA TYR A 391 4.75 -32.92 -5.92
C TYR A 391 4.80 -32.87 -4.39
N LEU A 392 5.31 -31.76 -3.83
CA LEU A 392 5.36 -31.55 -2.37
C LEU A 392 3.96 -31.65 -1.74
N GLU A 393 2.95 -31.08 -2.39
CA GLU A 393 1.57 -31.09 -1.91
C GLU A 393 0.89 -32.46 -2.02
N ASN A 394 1.19 -33.24 -3.06
CA ASN A 394 0.37 -34.41 -3.41
C ASN A 394 1.09 -35.75 -3.21
N GLN A 395 2.35 -35.86 -3.65
CA GLN A 395 3.06 -37.13 -3.84
C GLN A 395 4.28 -37.33 -2.94
N SER A 396 4.75 -36.28 -2.26
CA SER A 396 5.91 -36.37 -1.36
C SER A 396 5.64 -37.24 -0.13
N ALA A 397 6.72 -37.69 0.51
CA ALA A 397 6.65 -38.48 1.74
C ALA A 397 5.83 -37.75 2.82
N GLU A 398 5.12 -38.50 3.67
CA GLU A 398 4.13 -37.95 4.60
C GLU A 398 4.67 -36.83 5.50
N GLU A 399 5.89 -36.98 6.02
CA GLU A 399 6.58 -35.96 6.83
C GLU A 399 6.79 -34.64 6.06
N ILE A 400 7.29 -34.75 4.82
CA ILE A 400 7.60 -33.62 3.94
C ILE A 400 6.32 -32.92 3.50
N ARG A 401 5.31 -33.71 3.10
CA ARG A 401 3.99 -33.20 2.71
C ARG A 401 3.32 -32.47 3.87
N LYS A 402 3.32 -33.05 5.08
CA LYS A 402 2.79 -32.39 6.29
C LYS A 402 3.52 -31.07 6.54
N SER A 403 4.85 -31.06 6.49
CA SER A 403 5.64 -29.84 6.69
C SER A 403 5.32 -28.76 5.65
N TRP A 404 5.18 -29.13 4.37
CA TRP A 404 4.81 -28.23 3.28
C TRP A 404 3.42 -27.62 3.47
N LEU A 405 2.42 -28.45 3.82
CA LEU A 405 1.06 -27.98 4.05
C LEU A 405 0.98 -27.07 5.29
N THR A 406 1.67 -27.44 6.38
CA THR A 406 1.76 -26.60 7.58
C THR A 406 2.45 -25.27 7.29
N LEU A 407 3.53 -25.25 6.51
CA LEU A 407 4.20 -24.02 6.11
C LEU A 407 3.25 -23.07 5.38
N ARG A 408 2.47 -23.58 4.42
CA ARG A 408 1.47 -22.79 3.68
C ARG A 408 0.40 -22.22 4.60
N ASP A 409 -0.11 -23.02 5.53
CA ASP A 409 -1.10 -22.58 6.50
C ASP A 409 -0.53 -21.50 7.45
N LEU A 410 0.71 -21.67 7.93
CA LEU A 410 1.39 -20.66 8.76
C LEU A 410 1.58 -19.33 8.03
N HIS A 411 1.97 -19.35 6.75
CA HIS A 411 2.05 -18.13 5.93
C HIS A 411 0.68 -17.45 5.80
N LYS A 412 -0.40 -18.22 5.65
CA LYS A 412 -1.78 -17.71 5.63
C LYS A 412 -2.17 -17.09 6.96
N GLN A 413 -1.95 -17.79 8.08
CA GLN A 413 -2.22 -17.28 9.43
C GLN A 413 -1.45 -15.99 9.72
N ARG A 414 -0.17 -15.95 9.32
CA ARG A 414 0.66 -14.76 9.44
C ARG A 414 0.13 -13.58 8.62
N GLY A 415 -0.29 -13.83 7.38
CA GLY A 415 -0.91 -12.82 6.53
C GLY A 415 -2.20 -12.26 7.13
N LEU A 416 -3.06 -13.14 7.67
CA LEU A 416 -4.29 -12.75 8.37
C LEU A 416 -4.01 -11.93 9.63
N LEU A 417 -3.06 -12.35 10.46
CA LEU A 417 -2.66 -11.61 11.66
C LEU A 417 -2.10 -10.23 11.29
N LEU A 418 -1.22 -10.16 10.29
CA LEU A 418 -0.71 -8.89 9.77
C LEU A 418 -1.84 -7.98 9.32
N ALA A 419 -2.91 -8.48 8.69
CA ALA A 419 -4.04 -7.64 8.28
C ALA A 419 -4.77 -6.99 9.48
N THR A 420 -4.67 -7.55 10.69
CA THR A 420 -5.28 -6.99 11.92
C THR A 420 -4.37 -6.01 12.68
N VAL A 421 -3.10 -5.88 12.28
CA VAL A 421 -2.16 -4.98 12.93
C VAL A 421 -2.55 -3.53 12.63
N PRO A 422 -2.77 -2.67 13.65
CA PRO A 422 -3.13 -1.30 13.41
C PRO A 422 -1.98 -0.54 12.76
N THR A 423 -2.33 0.51 12.03
CA THR A 423 -1.36 1.43 11.44
C THR A 423 -1.37 2.74 12.20
N VAL A 424 -0.27 3.49 12.12
CA VAL A 424 -0.16 4.85 12.64
C VAL A 424 0.47 5.73 11.57
N MET A 425 -0.04 6.95 11.41
CA MET A 425 0.57 7.95 10.54
C MET A 425 1.93 8.38 11.09
N THR A 426 2.89 8.63 10.21
CA THR A 426 4.25 9.02 10.60
C THR A 426 4.80 10.09 9.67
N MET A 427 5.85 10.79 10.06
CA MET A 427 6.54 11.76 9.21
C MET A 427 7.76 11.11 8.54
N GLN A 428 7.55 10.31 7.51
CA GLN A 428 8.65 9.76 6.72
C GLN A 428 9.37 10.86 5.94
N GLU A 429 10.70 10.83 5.90
CA GLU A 429 11.51 11.81 5.17
C GLU A 429 11.39 11.58 3.66
N ASN A 430 11.29 12.67 2.88
CA ASN A 430 11.44 12.58 1.44
C ASN A 430 12.86 12.13 1.09
N PRO A 431 13.04 11.28 0.06
CA PRO A 431 14.39 10.93 -0.43
C PRO A 431 15.21 12.18 -0.79
N GLU A 432 14.55 13.18 -1.39
CA GLU A 432 15.12 14.49 -1.66
C GLU A 432 14.38 15.55 -0.81
N PRO A 433 15.10 16.35 0.01
CA PRO A 433 14.47 17.37 0.83
C PRO A 433 13.68 18.39 -0.01
N THR A 434 12.46 18.72 0.42
CA THR A 434 11.66 19.75 -0.24
C THR A 434 12.30 21.13 -0.06
N GLU A 435 12.49 21.85 -1.16
CA GLU A 435 12.94 23.25 -1.11
C GLU A 435 11.94 24.10 -0.31
N THR A 436 12.44 24.97 0.57
CA THR A 436 11.61 25.78 1.45
C THR A 436 12.00 27.25 1.33
N HIS A 437 11.01 28.12 1.25
CA HIS A 437 11.17 29.56 1.16
C HIS A 437 10.48 30.26 2.32
N ILE A 438 10.96 31.45 2.68
CA ILE A 438 10.22 32.38 3.54
C ILE A 438 9.01 32.86 2.75
N LEU A 439 7.80 32.58 3.22
CA LEU A 439 6.58 33.06 2.57
C LEU A 439 6.34 34.53 2.93
N VAL A 440 6.18 35.38 1.91
CA VAL A 440 5.95 36.81 2.11
C VAL A 440 4.57 36.99 2.74
N ARG A 441 4.53 37.55 3.96
CA ARG A 441 3.31 37.66 4.78
C ARG A 441 2.60 36.32 5.01
N GLY A 442 3.33 35.20 4.96
CA GLY A 442 2.76 33.87 5.19
C GLY A 442 1.90 33.32 4.04
N GLN A 443 1.94 33.94 2.85
CA GLN A 443 1.17 33.52 1.68
C GLN A 443 1.88 32.38 0.92
N TYR A 444 1.25 31.21 0.81
CA TYR A 444 1.85 30.01 0.22
C TYR A 444 2.28 30.20 -1.26
N ASP A 445 1.57 31.06 -1.99
CA ASP A 445 1.79 31.38 -3.40
C ASP A 445 2.76 32.56 -3.63
N ASN A 446 3.33 33.12 -2.56
CA ASN A 446 4.26 34.25 -2.62
C ASN A 446 5.61 33.91 -1.95
N PRO A 447 6.41 33.01 -2.54
CA PRO A 447 7.68 32.60 -1.99
C PRO A 447 8.74 33.71 -2.08
N GLY A 448 9.46 33.92 -0.98
CA GLY A 448 10.60 34.82 -0.88
C GLY A 448 11.94 34.06 -0.89
N ALA A 449 12.88 34.51 -0.05
CA ALA A 449 14.21 33.93 0.03
C ALA A 449 14.16 32.45 0.47
N GLN A 450 14.94 31.60 -0.19
CA GLN A 450 15.12 30.20 0.18
C GLN A 450 15.79 30.10 1.56
N VAL A 451 15.39 29.09 2.34
CA VAL A 451 16.00 28.78 3.64
C VAL A 451 16.32 27.30 3.77
N SER A 452 17.39 27.01 4.49
CA SER A 452 17.73 25.65 4.90
C SER A 452 17.17 25.36 6.30
N ARG A 453 16.94 24.08 6.57
CA ARG A 453 16.60 23.58 7.91
C ARG A 453 17.55 24.11 8.98
N GLY A 454 16.99 24.49 10.12
CA GLY A 454 17.73 25.06 11.24
C GLY A 454 16.83 25.32 12.44
N VAL A 455 17.46 25.63 13.57
CA VAL A 455 16.79 25.98 14.83
C VAL A 455 17.06 27.44 15.17
N PRO A 456 16.20 28.09 15.98
CA PRO A 456 16.39 29.49 16.34
C PRO A 456 17.76 29.76 16.95
N ALA A 457 18.48 30.75 16.42
CA ALA A 457 19.87 31.03 16.82
C ALA A 457 20.03 31.49 18.28
N GLN A 458 18.94 31.92 18.91
CA GLN A 458 18.88 32.38 20.30
C GLN A 458 18.78 31.23 21.30
N LEU A 459 18.49 30.01 20.82
CA LEU A 459 18.53 28.78 21.61
C LEU A 459 19.88 28.06 21.40
N SER A 460 20.03 26.88 22.00
CA SER A 460 21.22 26.06 21.82
C SER A 460 21.41 25.69 20.35
N ALA A 461 22.67 25.72 19.87
CA ALA A 461 22.99 25.27 18.53
C ALA A 461 22.68 23.78 18.34
N MET A 462 22.16 23.41 17.16
CA MET A 462 21.97 22.01 16.79
C MET A 462 23.31 21.34 16.45
N ARG A 463 23.53 20.15 16.98
CA ARG A 463 24.65 19.27 16.61
C ARG A 463 24.15 18.22 15.61
N ALA A 464 24.38 18.45 14.33
CA ALA A 464 23.88 17.60 13.26
C ALA A 464 24.84 17.56 12.05
N GLU A 465 24.74 16.50 11.26
CA GLU A 465 25.33 16.47 9.92
C GLU A 465 24.56 17.42 8.99
N SER A 466 25.24 17.94 7.96
CA SER A 466 24.63 18.90 7.03
C SER A 466 24.20 18.20 5.73
N PRO A 467 22.96 18.38 5.25
CA PRO A 467 21.87 19.14 5.89
C PRO A 467 21.18 18.34 7.00
N PRO A 468 20.73 18.99 8.10
CA PRO A 468 20.06 18.31 9.20
C PRO A 468 18.69 17.76 8.77
N ASN A 469 18.23 16.70 9.42
CA ASN A 469 16.93 16.09 9.20
C ASN A 469 16.04 16.09 10.45
N ARG A 470 14.81 15.60 10.34
CA ARG A 470 13.88 15.58 11.48
C ARG A 470 14.36 14.75 12.67
N PHE A 471 15.20 13.75 12.46
CA PHE A 471 15.79 13.00 13.55
C PHE A 471 16.79 13.86 14.33
N ASP A 472 17.53 14.74 13.65
CA ASP A 472 18.42 15.70 14.31
C ASP A 472 17.63 16.77 15.08
N LEU A 473 16.50 17.24 14.53
CA LEU A 473 15.59 18.12 15.27
C LEU A 473 15.06 17.44 16.54
N ALA A 474 14.65 16.17 16.46
CA ALA A 474 14.18 15.42 17.61
C ALA A 474 15.25 15.26 18.69
N LYS A 475 16.51 15.00 18.31
CA LYS A 475 17.65 14.96 19.25
C LYS A 475 17.88 16.32 19.90
N TRP A 476 17.81 17.40 19.12
CA TRP A 476 18.01 18.77 19.62
C TRP A 476 16.92 19.20 20.62
N LEU A 477 15.66 18.80 20.39
CA LEU A 477 14.56 19.11 21.31
C LEU A 477 14.83 18.56 22.72
N VAL A 478 15.38 17.35 22.83
CA VAL A 478 15.65 16.70 24.13
C VAL A 478 17.12 16.77 24.55
N ASP A 479 17.93 17.59 23.87
CA ASP A 479 19.33 17.79 24.24
C ASP A 479 19.41 18.49 25.61
N PRO A 480 20.26 18.02 26.55
CA PRO A 480 20.45 18.68 27.84
C PRO A 480 20.85 20.17 27.76
N GLN A 481 21.44 20.62 26.65
CA GLN A 481 21.74 22.03 26.41
C GLN A 481 20.54 22.85 25.95
N ASN A 482 19.43 22.21 25.55
CA ASN A 482 18.19 22.93 25.24
C ASN A 482 17.58 23.45 26.55
N PRO A 483 17.49 24.78 26.74
CA PRO A 483 17.09 25.33 28.02
C PRO A 483 15.58 25.18 28.30
N LEU A 484 14.75 24.87 27.30
CA LEU A 484 13.31 25.00 27.43
C LEU A 484 12.63 23.66 27.70
N THR A 485 12.98 22.62 26.96
CA THR A 485 12.13 21.42 26.89
C THR A 485 11.91 20.71 28.22
N ALA A 486 12.95 20.56 29.03
CA ALA A 486 12.81 19.96 30.36
C ALA A 486 11.94 20.83 31.29
N ARG A 487 12.14 22.15 31.28
CA ARG A 487 11.37 23.10 32.11
C ARG A 487 9.88 23.09 31.71
N VAL A 488 9.59 23.11 30.42
CA VAL A 488 8.22 23.08 29.88
C VAL A 488 7.53 21.76 30.25
N ALA A 489 8.21 20.62 30.07
CA ALA A 489 7.67 19.31 30.42
C ALA A 489 7.36 19.20 31.93
N VAL A 490 8.32 19.58 32.78
CA VAL A 490 8.15 19.60 34.24
C VAL A 490 6.99 20.51 34.64
N ASN A 491 6.90 21.71 34.07
CA ASN A 491 5.85 22.66 34.38
C ASN A 491 4.45 22.12 34.00
N ARG A 492 4.34 21.43 32.86
CA ARG A 492 3.11 20.75 32.45
C ARG A 492 2.73 19.63 33.44
N PHE A 493 3.67 18.77 33.83
CA PHE A 493 3.41 17.75 34.85
C PHE A 493 2.97 18.38 36.18
N TRP A 494 3.68 19.43 36.62
CA TRP A 494 3.33 20.17 37.83
C TRP A 494 1.90 20.71 37.76
N GLN A 495 1.52 21.35 36.66
CA GLN A 495 0.15 21.82 36.45
C GLN A 495 -0.87 20.68 36.53
N MET A 496 -0.58 19.51 35.94
CA MET A 496 -1.48 18.36 35.99
C MET A 496 -1.75 17.86 37.42
N TYR A 497 -0.79 17.99 38.33
CA TYR A 497 -0.93 17.58 39.72
C TYR A 497 -1.55 18.66 40.61
N PHE A 498 -1.13 19.91 40.43
CA PHE A 498 -1.44 21.00 41.35
C PHE A 498 -2.45 22.01 40.80
N GLY A 499 -2.96 21.80 39.57
CA GLY A 499 -3.92 22.66 38.89
C GLY A 499 -3.31 23.92 38.26
N GLN A 500 -2.13 24.35 38.70
CA GLN A 500 -1.42 25.51 38.19
C GLN A 500 0.08 25.19 38.06
N GLY A 501 0.69 25.53 36.92
CA GLY A 501 2.13 25.39 36.70
C GLY A 501 2.95 26.35 37.57
N ILE A 502 4.22 26.02 37.80
CA ILE A 502 5.21 26.95 38.40
C ILE A 502 5.29 28.24 37.56
N VAL A 503 5.31 28.07 36.23
CA VAL A 503 4.99 29.08 35.23
C VAL A 503 3.52 28.91 34.88
N LYS A 504 2.68 29.91 35.18
CA LYS A 504 1.23 29.81 35.00
C LYS A 504 0.81 29.79 33.52
N THR A 505 1.54 30.50 32.67
CA THR A 505 1.37 30.49 31.21
C THR A 505 2.06 29.27 30.62
N VAL A 506 1.43 28.11 30.74
CA VAL A 506 2.05 26.82 30.41
C VAL A 506 2.51 26.70 28.95
N ASP A 507 1.88 27.46 28.06
CA ASP A 507 2.18 27.49 26.62
C ASP A 507 3.13 28.64 26.22
N ASP A 508 3.57 29.49 27.17
CA ASP A 508 4.45 30.63 26.91
C ASP A 508 5.43 30.90 28.06
N PHE A 509 6.70 30.58 27.81
CA PHE A 509 7.90 30.83 28.61
C PHE A 509 8.71 32.02 28.05
N GLY A 510 8.22 32.64 26.98
CA GLY A 510 8.81 33.85 26.40
C GLY A 510 8.48 35.09 27.21
N SER A 511 8.77 36.24 26.61
CA SER A 511 8.60 37.58 27.21
C SER A 511 7.14 37.97 27.47
N GLN A 512 6.17 37.25 26.92
CA GLN A 512 4.74 37.44 27.19
C GLN A 512 4.21 36.44 28.24
N GLY A 513 5.02 35.47 28.67
CA GLY A 513 4.71 34.54 29.75
C GLY A 513 4.78 35.16 31.15
N GLU A 514 4.12 34.53 32.11
CA GLU A 514 4.30 34.84 33.53
C GLU A 514 5.64 34.26 34.03
N TRP A 515 6.34 35.00 34.89
CA TRP A 515 7.57 34.50 35.51
C TRP A 515 7.29 33.29 36.41
N PRO A 516 8.22 32.31 36.50
CA PRO A 516 8.09 31.19 37.41
C PRO A 516 7.96 31.69 38.85
N THR A 517 6.97 31.19 39.58
CA THR A 517 6.78 31.50 41.01
C THR A 517 7.95 31.01 41.86
N HIS A 518 8.57 29.90 41.47
CA HIS A 518 9.72 29.26 42.14
C HIS A 518 10.77 28.85 41.09
N PRO A 519 11.60 29.78 40.59
CA PRO A 519 12.56 29.52 39.51
C PRO A 519 13.57 28.42 39.86
N ASP A 520 14.14 28.45 41.06
CA ASP A 520 15.15 27.47 41.48
C ASP A 520 14.56 26.05 41.58
N LEU A 521 13.30 25.94 41.98
CA LEU A 521 12.58 24.66 42.02
C LEU A 521 12.36 24.10 40.61
N LEU A 522 11.93 24.95 39.68
CA LEU A 522 11.74 24.55 38.29
C LEU A 522 13.05 24.08 37.66
N ASP A 523 14.14 24.81 37.88
CA ASP A 523 15.46 24.49 37.37
C ASP A 523 16.00 23.19 37.96
N TRP A 524 15.83 22.99 39.27
CA TRP A 524 16.20 21.75 39.93
C TRP A 524 15.41 20.55 39.37
N LEU A 525 14.08 20.64 39.33
CA LEU A 525 13.23 19.56 38.79
C LEU A 525 13.54 19.26 37.31
N ALA A 526 13.78 20.28 36.49
CA ALA A 526 14.15 20.11 35.08
C ALA A 526 15.50 19.40 34.92
N THR A 527 16.48 19.75 35.75
CA THR A 527 17.81 19.12 35.75
C THR A 527 17.71 17.65 36.16
N GLU A 528 17.03 17.36 37.27
CA GLU A 528 16.79 15.98 37.74
C GLU A 528 16.03 15.15 36.70
N PHE A 529 15.07 15.76 35.99
CA PHE A 529 14.32 15.07 34.94
C PHE A 529 15.23 14.64 33.78
N VAL A 530 16.15 15.51 33.34
CA VAL A 530 17.13 15.17 32.29
C VAL A 530 18.12 14.12 32.78
N GLU A 531 18.71 14.28 33.98
CA GLU A 531 19.71 13.37 34.55
C GLU A 531 19.16 11.96 34.80
N SER A 532 17.87 11.86 35.15
CA SER A 532 17.19 10.57 35.29
C SER A 532 16.94 9.84 33.97
N GLY A 533 17.29 10.45 32.83
CA GLY A 533 16.97 9.93 31.50
C GLY A 533 15.49 10.10 31.14
N TRP A 534 14.90 11.25 31.50
CA TRP A 534 13.49 11.58 31.26
C TRP A 534 12.51 10.63 31.99
N ASN A 535 12.88 10.17 33.20
CA ASN A 535 12.06 9.23 33.97
C ASN A 535 10.92 9.94 34.71
N VAL A 536 9.74 9.90 34.11
CA VAL A 536 8.52 10.54 34.64
C VAL A 536 8.15 10.01 36.05
N LYS A 537 8.37 8.72 36.34
CA LYS A 537 8.06 8.17 37.67
C LYS A 537 9.02 8.67 38.75
N GLN A 538 10.27 8.95 38.39
CA GLN A 538 11.24 9.54 39.32
C GLN A 538 10.89 11.00 39.59
N LEU A 539 10.58 11.77 38.53
CA LEU A 539 10.12 13.16 38.67
C LEU A 539 8.91 13.27 39.60
N GLN A 540 7.91 12.38 39.47
CA GLN A 540 6.71 12.37 40.33
C GLN A 540 6.96 12.05 41.81
N ARG A 541 8.14 11.52 42.15
CA ARG A 541 8.51 11.21 43.54
C ARG A 541 9.20 12.38 44.24
N LEU A 542 9.74 13.32 43.47
CA LEU A 542 10.28 14.59 43.94
C LEU A 542 9.11 15.53 44.27
#